data_AF-A0A089KGE6-F1
#
_entry.id   AF-A0A089KGE6-F1
#
_cell.length_a   1.000
_cell.length_b   1.000
_cell.length_c   1.000
_cell.angle_alpha   90.00
_cell.angle_beta   90.00
_cell.angle_gamma   90.00
#
_symmetry.space_group_name_H-M   'P 1'
#
loop_
_entity.id
_entity.type
_entity.pdbx_description
1 polymer ?
#
loop_
_entity_poly.entity_id
_entity_poly.type
_entity_poly.pdbx_seq_one_letter_code
_entity_poly.pdbx_strand_id
1 'polypeptide(L)'
;MSKSSTSAQLSSLKKSVAPFEKNDRKASIKQMINTLGPLFLLWAAAYFSLSVSYWLTLLFAVPAAGFVIRTFIIFHDCCHGSFFRNRKANDILGTITGVLTLVPYRQWKRSHSIHHAGSSNLDKRGIGDIWIMTVDEYIAAKPLQRLWYRIYRNPLVMFGAGPIAVFLIQYRFNVKSARRQERMNTYLTNVLIAALYAGMIWAVGWQAFLLVQLPIVFVSGFLGIWLFYVQHQFEDTFFEHEEEWSYVMAAVEGSSYYKLPKLLQWITGNIGFHHVHHLAPKVPNYNLELAHNATPPLQKATTITIGTSLKALRFRLWDEENKGFVSFKEIKDRLRQPLPPVEGLKIQKTGLQAE
;
A
#
# COMPACT_ATOMS: atom_id res chain seq x y z
N MET A 1 -10.48 29.59 -6.52
CA MET A 1 -9.10 29.76 -7.07
C MET A 1 -9.09 29.25 -8.51
N SER A 2 -8.47 29.95 -9.47
CA SER A 2 -8.53 29.54 -10.88
C SER A 2 -7.59 28.36 -11.17
N LYS A 3 -7.93 27.48 -12.13
CA LYS A 3 -7.09 26.33 -12.54
C LYS A 3 -5.65 26.74 -12.92
N SER A 4 -5.45 27.97 -13.37
CA SER A 4 -4.15 28.58 -13.67
C SER A 4 -3.24 28.76 -12.44
N SER A 5 -3.79 29.22 -11.30
CA SER A 5 -3.00 29.42 -10.08
C SER A 5 -2.54 28.09 -9.45
N THR A 6 -3.35 27.03 -9.57
CA THR A 6 -3.05 25.69 -9.04
C THR A 6 -1.93 25.01 -9.84
N SER A 7 -1.89 25.18 -11.16
CA SER A 7 -0.84 24.60 -12.02
C SER A 7 0.55 25.22 -11.79
N ALA A 8 0.62 26.55 -11.56
CA ALA A 8 1.87 27.23 -11.23
C ALA A 8 2.41 26.82 -9.84
N GLN A 9 1.53 26.68 -8.85
CA GLN A 9 1.87 26.15 -7.52
C GLN A 9 2.34 24.68 -7.59
N LEU A 10 1.72 23.86 -8.44
CA LEU A 10 2.09 22.47 -8.71
C LEU A 10 3.49 22.32 -9.30
N SER A 11 3.84 23.13 -10.30
CA SER A 11 5.19 23.13 -10.90
C SER A 11 6.24 23.59 -9.90
N SER A 12 5.91 24.60 -9.07
CA SER A 12 6.80 25.10 -8.02
C SER A 12 7.08 24.04 -6.94
N LEU A 13 6.03 23.35 -6.46
CA LEU A 13 6.16 22.35 -5.41
C LEU A 13 6.90 21.08 -5.86
N LYS A 14 6.70 20.63 -7.10
CA LYS A 14 7.50 19.53 -7.65
C LYS A 14 8.97 19.93 -7.82
N LYS A 15 9.25 21.19 -8.22
CA LYS A 15 10.64 21.69 -8.32
C LYS A 15 11.34 21.76 -6.98
N SER A 16 10.64 22.09 -5.88
CA SER A 16 11.28 22.14 -4.55
C SER A 16 11.70 20.77 -4.03
N VAL A 17 11.05 19.67 -4.46
CA VAL A 17 11.42 18.31 -4.05
C VAL A 17 12.41 17.62 -5.01
N ALA A 18 12.57 18.12 -6.24
CA ALA A 18 13.47 17.55 -7.24
C ALA A 18 14.93 17.31 -6.77
N PRO A 19 15.56 18.18 -5.94
CA PRO A 19 16.90 17.92 -5.42
C PRO A 19 17.03 16.62 -4.62
N PHE A 20 15.93 16.14 -4.03
CA PHE A 20 15.89 14.94 -3.19
C PHE A 20 15.68 13.65 -3.99
N GLU A 21 15.37 13.73 -5.29
CA GLU A 21 15.23 12.56 -6.19
C GLU A 21 16.56 11.89 -6.53
N LYS A 22 17.70 12.51 -6.17
CA LYS A 22 19.01 11.96 -6.44
C LYS A 22 19.25 10.73 -5.56
N ASN A 23 19.32 9.56 -6.19
CA ASN A 23 19.72 8.33 -5.53
C ASN A 23 21.19 8.38 -5.06
N ASP A 24 21.45 7.76 -3.92
CA ASP A 24 22.78 7.54 -3.36
C ASP A 24 23.04 6.04 -3.25
N ARG A 25 23.98 5.54 -4.06
CA ARG A 25 24.35 4.12 -4.09
C ARG A 25 24.83 3.62 -2.72
N LYS A 26 25.57 4.42 -1.95
CA LYS A 26 26.06 4.02 -0.62
C LYS A 26 24.88 3.88 0.35
N ALA A 27 23.96 4.83 0.34
CA ALA A 27 22.74 4.77 1.14
C ALA A 27 21.89 3.53 0.78
N SER A 28 21.67 3.27 -0.51
CA SER A 28 20.90 2.11 -0.98
C SER A 28 21.55 0.77 -0.59
N ILE A 29 22.87 0.64 -0.73
CA ILE A 29 23.59 -0.59 -0.30
C ILE A 29 23.50 -0.76 1.22
N LYS A 30 23.75 0.31 1.99
CA LYS A 30 23.63 0.27 3.46
C LYS A 30 22.22 -0.14 3.88
N GLN A 31 21.19 0.40 3.23
CA GLN A 31 19.81 0.06 3.51
C GLN A 31 19.48 -1.39 3.15
N MET A 32 19.99 -1.88 2.02
CA MET A 32 19.83 -3.29 1.64
C MET A 32 20.45 -4.23 2.70
N ILE A 33 21.68 -3.96 3.13
CA ILE A 33 22.38 -4.76 4.15
C ILE A 33 21.65 -4.69 5.50
N ASN A 34 21.29 -3.49 5.96
CA ASN A 34 20.61 -3.31 7.25
C ASN A 34 19.11 -3.69 7.23
N THR A 35 18.62 -4.20 6.11
CA THR A 35 17.26 -4.73 5.98
C THR A 35 17.30 -6.25 5.81
N LEU A 36 18.02 -6.73 4.80
CA LEU A 36 18.07 -8.17 4.48
C LEU A 36 18.91 -8.95 5.49
N GLY A 37 20.01 -8.39 5.99
CA GLY A 37 20.84 -9.03 7.01
C GLY A 37 20.04 -9.36 8.27
N PRO A 38 19.44 -8.35 8.95
CA PRO A 38 18.58 -8.60 10.11
C PRO A 38 17.37 -9.48 9.81
N LEU A 39 16.75 -9.38 8.62
CA LEU A 39 15.68 -10.28 8.22
C LEU A 39 16.12 -11.74 8.28
N PHE A 40 17.22 -12.09 7.60
CA PHE A 40 17.71 -13.48 7.58
C PHE A 40 18.18 -13.96 8.95
N LEU A 41 18.81 -13.09 9.75
CA LEU A 41 19.23 -13.42 11.12
C LEU A 41 18.03 -13.71 12.03
N LEU A 42 17.01 -12.84 12.02
CA LEU A 42 15.80 -13.03 12.82
C LEU A 42 15.00 -14.23 12.34
N TRP A 43 14.96 -14.47 11.03
CA TRP A 43 14.30 -15.63 10.45
C TRP A 43 14.96 -16.94 10.87
N ALA A 44 16.29 -17.01 10.83
CA ALA A 44 17.04 -18.16 11.32
C ALA A 44 16.88 -18.33 12.84
N ALA A 45 16.96 -17.25 13.62
CA ALA A 45 16.74 -17.28 15.07
C ALA A 45 15.35 -17.80 15.43
N ALA A 46 14.31 -17.41 14.68
CA ALA A 46 12.96 -17.94 14.85
C ALA A 46 12.94 -19.47 14.70
N TYR A 47 13.56 -20.03 13.65
CA TYR A 47 13.65 -21.48 13.48
C TYR A 47 14.43 -22.17 14.60
N PHE A 48 15.61 -21.66 14.97
CA PHE A 48 16.41 -22.28 16.05
C PHE A 48 15.73 -22.21 17.42
N SER A 49 14.89 -21.20 17.64
CA SER A 49 14.17 -21.04 18.91
C SER A 49 12.97 -21.98 19.08
N LEU A 50 12.50 -22.64 18.00
CA LEU A 50 11.34 -23.55 18.07
C LEU A 50 11.54 -24.70 19.07
N SER A 51 12.78 -25.21 19.17
CA SER A 51 13.13 -26.27 20.12
C SER A 51 13.16 -25.81 21.57
N VAL A 52 13.18 -24.49 21.80
CA VAL A 52 13.25 -23.89 23.14
C VAL A 52 11.86 -23.43 23.60
N SER A 53 11.20 -22.57 22.81
CA SER A 53 9.88 -22.04 23.14
C SER A 53 9.23 -21.38 21.94
N TYR A 54 7.96 -21.70 21.69
CA TYR A 54 7.20 -21.03 20.64
C TYR A 54 7.02 -19.54 20.89
N TRP A 55 6.93 -19.09 22.15
CA TRP A 55 6.88 -17.66 22.48
C TRP A 55 8.18 -16.94 22.11
N LEU A 56 9.32 -17.59 22.30
CA LEU A 56 10.62 -17.08 21.84
C LEU A 56 10.69 -17.04 20.32
N THR A 57 10.10 -18.02 19.63
CA THR A 57 9.92 -17.98 18.17
C THR A 57 9.12 -16.77 17.72
N LEU A 58 7.99 -16.47 18.37
CA LEU A 58 7.19 -15.29 18.05
C LEU A 58 7.95 -13.99 18.33
N LEU A 59 8.78 -13.95 19.38
CA LEU A 59 9.64 -12.80 19.69
C LEU A 59 10.62 -12.48 18.55
N PHE A 60 11.09 -13.47 17.78
CA PHE A 60 11.91 -13.25 16.59
C PHE A 60 11.09 -13.07 15.31
N ALA A 61 9.99 -13.81 15.17
CA ALA A 61 9.13 -13.77 13.99
C ALA A 61 8.43 -12.42 13.80
N VAL A 62 7.96 -11.78 14.87
CA VAL A 62 7.29 -10.47 14.77
C VAL A 62 8.23 -9.36 14.30
N PRO A 63 9.46 -9.19 14.85
CA PRO A 63 10.46 -8.30 14.28
C PRO A 63 10.87 -8.67 12.85
N ALA A 64 10.98 -9.96 12.52
CA ALA A 64 11.25 -10.40 11.14
C ALA A 64 10.15 -9.91 10.19
N ALA A 65 8.87 -9.96 10.60
CA ALA A 65 7.76 -9.39 9.84
C ALA A 65 7.92 -7.88 9.60
N GLY A 66 8.43 -7.14 10.59
CA GLY A 66 8.82 -5.74 10.41
C GLY A 66 9.88 -5.54 9.31
N PHE A 67 10.89 -6.41 9.26
CA PHE A 67 11.88 -6.38 8.20
C PHE A 67 11.35 -6.84 6.83
N VAL A 68 10.29 -7.68 6.78
CA VAL A 68 9.55 -7.97 5.54
C VAL A 68 8.88 -6.70 5.02
N ILE A 69 8.25 -5.89 5.88
CA ILE A 69 7.71 -4.58 5.49
C ILE A 69 8.81 -3.68 4.95
N ARG A 70 9.95 -3.57 5.65
CA ARG A 70 11.08 -2.78 5.17
C ARG A 70 11.63 -3.26 3.83
N THR A 71 11.65 -4.57 3.61
CA THR A 71 11.99 -5.20 2.33
C THR A 71 11.00 -4.83 1.23
N PHE A 72 9.71 -4.75 1.57
CA PHE A 72 8.67 -4.24 0.67
C PHE A 72 8.88 -2.76 0.32
N ILE A 73 9.39 -1.92 1.23
CA ILE A 73 9.71 -0.52 0.89
C ILE A 73 10.88 -0.41 -0.10
N ILE A 74 11.89 -1.29 0.02
CA ILE A 74 12.97 -1.37 -0.99
C ILE A 74 12.42 -1.85 -2.34
N PHE A 75 11.56 -2.88 -2.33
CA PHE A 75 10.83 -3.37 -3.50
C PHE A 75 10.05 -2.25 -4.19
N HIS A 76 9.34 -1.46 -3.38
CA HIS A 76 8.52 -0.34 -3.81
C HIS A 76 9.36 0.78 -4.47
N ASP A 77 10.47 1.21 -3.86
CA ASP A 77 11.39 2.17 -4.48
C ASP A 77 11.99 1.64 -5.79
N CYS A 78 12.24 0.33 -5.87
CA CYS A 78 12.67 -0.30 -7.11
C CYS A 78 11.59 -0.22 -8.20
N CYS A 79 10.29 -0.22 -7.86
CA CYS A 79 9.20 -0.04 -8.81
C CYS A 79 9.26 1.36 -9.44
N HIS A 80 9.59 2.38 -8.65
CA HIS A 80 9.77 3.76 -9.13
C HIS A 80 11.13 4.03 -9.78
N GLY A 81 12.07 3.09 -9.62
CA GLY A 81 13.45 3.25 -10.08
C GLY A 81 14.23 4.29 -9.27
N SER A 82 13.80 4.58 -8.05
CA SER A 82 14.43 5.54 -7.14
C SER A 82 15.55 4.92 -6.31
N PHE A 83 15.54 3.60 -6.09
CA PHE A 83 16.51 2.94 -5.21
C PHE A 83 17.94 2.93 -5.79
N PHE A 84 18.09 2.62 -7.09
CA PHE A 84 19.37 2.70 -7.79
C PHE A 84 19.26 3.55 -9.06
N ARG A 85 20.38 4.15 -9.50
CA ARG A 85 20.46 4.80 -10.81
C ARG A 85 20.21 3.83 -11.98
N ASN A 86 20.64 2.58 -11.86
CA ASN A 86 20.51 1.59 -12.92
C ASN A 86 19.14 0.90 -12.86
N ARG A 87 18.32 1.07 -13.90
CA ARG A 87 16.99 0.44 -13.99
C ARG A 87 17.03 -1.09 -13.92
N LYS A 88 18.02 -1.73 -14.55
CA LYS A 88 18.18 -3.19 -14.49
C LYS A 88 18.50 -3.66 -13.08
N ALA A 89 19.29 -2.91 -12.32
CA ALA A 89 19.56 -3.23 -10.91
C ALA A 89 18.28 -3.14 -10.05
N ASN A 90 17.44 -2.12 -10.26
CA ASN A 90 16.14 -2.02 -9.61
C ASN A 90 15.21 -3.18 -10.02
N ASP A 91 15.14 -3.54 -11.30
CA ASP A 91 14.28 -4.62 -11.77
C ASP A 91 14.71 -5.99 -11.20
N ILE A 92 16.02 -6.24 -11.07
CA ILE A 92 16.58 -7.46 -10.45
C ILE A 92 16.28 -7.46 -8.94
N LEU A 93 16.68 -6.41 -8.23
CA LEU A 93 16.47 -6.33 -6.79
C LEU A 93 14.98 -6.39 -6.44
N GLY A 94 14.14 -5.66 -7.18
CA GLY A 94 12.69 -5.69 -7.03
C GLY A 94 12.08 -7.07 -7.29
N THR A 95 12.64 -7.88 -8.19
CA THR A 95 12.18 -9.26 -8.35
C THR A 95 12.59 -10.13 -7.16
N ILE A 96 13.82 -9.99 -6.65
CA ILE A 96 14.32 -10.73 -5.48
C ILE A 96 13.51 -10.37 -4.23
N THR A 97 13.35 -9.09 -3.93
CA THR A 97 12.55 -8.63 -2.79
C THR A 97 11.06 -8.90 -2.97
N GLY A 98 10.57 -8.96 -4.21
CA GLY A 98 9.23 -9.44 -4.55
C GLY A 98 9.01 -10.91 -4.15
N VAL A 99 10.01 -11.78 -4.32
CA VAL A 99 9.94 -13.17 -3.82
C VAL A 99 9.88 -13.21 -2.30
N LEU A 100 10.72 -12.42 -1.61
CA LEU A 100 10.75 -12.37 -0.14
C LEU A 100 9.47 -11.80 0.48
N THR A 101 8.77 -10.94 -0.26
CA THR A 101 7.52 -10.28 0.19
C THR A 101 6.26 -10.91 -0.39
N LEU A 102 6.39 -11.94 -1.23
CA LEU A 102 5.29 -12.61 -1.93
C LEU A 102 4.51 -11.70 -2.88
N VAL A 103 5.20 -10.77 -3.55
CA VAL A 103 4.60 -9.80 -4.49
C VAL A 103 5.25 -9.88 -5.89
N PRO A 104 4.47 -10.07 -6.97
CA PRO A 104 4.99 -10.11 -8.34
C PRO A 104 5.41 -8.71 -8.80
N TYR A 105 6.72 -8.49 -8.94
CA TYR A 105 7.33 -7.17 -9.19
C TYR A 105 6.72 -6.40 -10.37
N ARG A 106 6.63 -7.00 -11.55
CA ARG A 106 6.19 -6.30 -12.76
C ARG A 106 4.69 -5.97 -12.73
N GLN A 107 3.87 -6.91 -12.25
CA GLN A 107 2.43 -6.69 -12.11
C GLN A 107 2.16 -5.59 -11.09
N TRP A 108 2.83 -5.65 -9.93
CA TRP A 108 2.68 -4.64 -8.88
C TRP A 108 3.22 -3.27 -9.30
N LYS A 109 4.38 -3.21 -9.98
CA LYS A 109 4.92 -1.97 -10.55
C LYS A 109 3.94 -1.26 -11.47
N ARG A 110 3.22 -2.02 -12.31
CA ARG A 110 2.17 -1.48 -13.19
C ARG A 110 0.96 -1.00 -12.39
N SER A 111 0.38 -1.84 -11.53
CA SER A 111 -0.81 -1.45 -10.76
C SER A 111 -0.52 -0.24 -9.87
N HIS A 112 0.66 -0.20 -9.27
CA HIS A 112 1.08 0.92 -8.44
C HIS A 112 1.34 2.20 -9.25
N SER A 113 1.89 2.11 -10.46
CA SER A 113 2.01 3.29 -11.35
C SER A 113 0.64 3.84 -11.75
N ILE A 114 -0.37 2.97 -11.95
CA ILE A 114 -1.75 3.38 -12.23
C ILE A 114 -2.36 4.06 -11.00
N HIS A 115 -2.16 3.49 -9.81
CA HIS A 115 -2.57 4.10 -8.55
C HIS A 115 -1.99 5.51 -8.38
N HIS A 116 -0.68 5.72 -8.58
CA HIS A 116 -0.09 7.07 -8.54
C HIS A 116 -0.73 8.04 -9.55
N ALA A 117 -1.15 7.54 -10.71
CA ALA A 117 -1.75 8.37 -11.75
C ALA A 117 -3.24 8.68 -11.54
N GLY A 118 -3.93 7.95 -10.66
CA GLY A 118 -5.39 8.01 -10.50
C GLY A 118 -5.90 7.96 -9.05
N SER A 119 -5.02 7.93 -8.05
CA SER A 119 -5.42 7.94 -6.64
C SER A 119 -6.30 9.16 -6.36
N SER A 120 -7.31 8.98 -5.51
CA SER A 120 -8.29 10.01 -5.18
C SER A 120 -9.12 10.53 -6.37
N ASN A 121 -9.07 9.88 -7.53
CA ASN A 121 -9.92 10.20 -8.66
C ASN A 121 -11.10 9.23 -8.73
N LEU A 122 -12.31 9.74 -8.52
CA LEU A 122 -13.51 8.90 -8.52
C LEU A 122 -13.73 8.22 -9.88
N ASP A 123 -13.36 8.82 -11.00
CA ASP A 123 -13.59 8.26 -12.33
C ASP A 123 -12.54 7.23 -12.77
N LYS A 124 -11.41 7.13 -12.06
CA LYS A 124 -10.28 6.24 -12.41
C LYS A 124 -9.93 5.21 -11.33
N ARG A 125 -10.63 5.22 -10.21
CA ARG A 125 -10.36 4.35 -9.05
C ARG A 125 -10.47 2.85 -9.38
N GLY A 126 -9.71 2.04 -8.64
CA GLY A 126 -9.91 0.60 -8.57
C GLY A 126 -8.63 -0.22 -8.74
N ILE A 127 -7.79 0.07 -9.74
CA ILE A 127 -6.53 -0.66 -9.91
C ILE A 127 -5.49 -0.12 -8.92
N GLY A 128 -5.11 -0.94 -7.94
CA GLY A 128 -4.15 -0.57 -6.90
C GLY A 128 -4.77 0.15 -5.70
N ASP A 129 -6.09 0.37 -5.72
CA ASP A 129 -6.84 0.99 -4.63
C ASP A 129 -7.62 -0.04 -3.81
N ILE A 130 -7.95 0.34 -2.58
CA ILE A 130 -9.01 -0.33 -1.82
C ILE A 130 -10.35 0.06 -2.40
N TRP A 131 -11.27 -0.89 -2.53
CA TRP A 131 -12.58 -0.62 -3.09
C TRP A 131 -13.41 0.28 -2.16
N ILE A 132 -13.78 1.44 -2.67
CA ILE A 132 -14.59 2.46 -2.00
C ILE A 132 -15.80 2.76 -2.87
N MET A 133 -16.98 2.76 -2.25
CA MET A 133 -18.21 3.25 -2.86
C MET A 133 -18.49 4.65 -2.34
N THR A 134 -19.08 5.48 -3.19
CA THR A 134 -19.72 6.70 -2.72
C THR A 134 -21.07 6.37 -2.07
N VAL A 135 -21.64 7.33 -1.33
CA VAL A 135 -22.96 7.15 -0.72
C VAL A 135 -24.02 6.85 -1.78
N ASP A 136 -24.01 7.59 -2.89
CA ASP A 136 -24.96 7.44 -3.98
C ASP A 136 -24.81 6.09 -4.68
N GLU A 137 -23.59 5.62 -4.87
CA GLU A 137 -23.33 4.29 -5.43
C GLU A 137 -23.82 3.17 -4.51
N TYR A 138 -23.63 3.33 -3.19
CA TYR A 138 -24.12 2.37 -2.22
C TYR A 138 -25.65 2.36 -2.20
N ILE A 139 -26.29 3.52 -2.29
CA ILE A 139 -27.74 3.69 -2.38
C ILE A 139 -28.28 3.14 -3.71
N ALA A 140 -27.58 3.28 -4.83
CA ALA A 140 -27.99 2.69 -6.11
C ALA A 140 -27.72 1.17 -6.19
N ALA A 141 -26.81 0.63 -5.37
CA ALA A 141 -26.40 -0.76 -5.42
C ALA A 141 -27.51 -1.75 -4.99
N LYS A 142 -27.50 -2.93 -5.62
CA LYS A 142 -28.40 -4.04 -5.28
C LYS A 142 -28.14 -4.54 -3.83
N PRO A 143 -29.15 -5.09 -3.13
CA PRO A 143 -28.98 -5.55 -1.74
C PRO A 143 -27.80 -6.52 -1.54
N LEU A 144 -27.59 -7.45 -2.47
CA LEU A 144 -26.47 -8.39 -2.41
C LEU A 144 -25.11 -7.69 -2.57
N GLN A 145 -25.02 -6.69 -3.45
CA GLN A 145 -23.79 -5.91 -3.64
C GLN A 145 -23.48 -5.08 -2.39
N ARG A 146 -24.49 -4.50 -1.74
CA ARG A 146 -24.33 -3.82 -0.44
C ARG A 146 -23.85 -4.78 0.66
N LEU A 147 -24.39 -6.00 0.72
CA LEU A 147 -23.96 -7.02 1.67
C LEU A 147 -22.48 -7.38 1.46
N TRP A 148 -22.08 -7.68 0.22
CA TRP A 148 -20.69 -7.97 -0.13
C TRP A 148 -19.76 -6.81 0.20
N TYR A 149 -20.17 -5.58 -0.08
CA TYR A 149 -19.39 -4.39 0.26
C TYR A 149 -19.16 -4.27 1.77
N ARG A 150 -20.18 -4.54 2.60
CA ARG A 150 -20.06 -4.54 4.07
C ARG A 150 -19.11 -5.64 4.57
N ILE A 151 -19.17 -6.82 3.97
CA ILE A 151 -18.24 -7.93 4.29
C ILE A 151 -16.82 -7.52 3.92
N TYR A 152 -16.61 -7.04 2.69
CA TYR A 152 -15.31 -6.56 2.22
C TYR A 152 -14.75 -5.46 3.12
N ARG A 153 -15.55 -4.45 3.51
CA ARG A 153 -15.12 -3.35 4.39
C ARG A 153 -15.02 -3.73 5.86
N ASN A 154 -15.40 -4.93 6.28
CA ASN A 154 -15.28 -5.34 7.68
C ASN A 154 -13.80 -5.41 8.09
N PRO A 155 -13.34 -4.78 9.20
CA PRO A 155 -11.93 -4.80 9.58
C PRO A 155 -11.33 -6.20 9.77
N LEU A 156 -12.11 -7.16 10.27
CA LEU A 156 -11.65 -8.54 10.42
C LEU A 156 -11.42 -9.22 9.06
N VAL A 157 -12.21 -8.84 8.05
CA VAL A 157 -12.02 -9.32 6.68
C VAL A 157 -10.85 -8.61 6.04
N MET A 158 -10.81 -7.28 6.07
CA MET A 158 -9.75 -6.49 5.43
C MET A 158 -8.37 -6.79 5.98
N PHE A 159 -8.24 -6.87 7.30
CA PHE A 159 -6.95 -6.99 7.96
C PHE A 159 -6.66 -8.41 8.47
N GLY A 160 -7.68 -9.25 8.67
CA GLY A 160 -7.49 -10.67 8.99
C GLY A 160 -7.39 -11.54 7.73
N ALA A 161 -8.47 -11.63 6.96
CA ALA A 161 -8.49 -12.47 5.75
C ALA A 161 -7.73 -11.83 4.56
N GLY A 162 -7.72 -10.50 4.46
CA GLY A 162 -7.13 -9.75 3.36
C GLY A 162 -5.65 -10.04 3.12
N PRO A 163 -4.77 -10.04 4.14
CA PRO A 163 -3.37 -10.45 3.97
C PRO A 163 -3.21 -11.82 3.31
N ILE A 164 -3.99 -12.82 3.75
CA ILE A 164 -3.95 -14.17 3.20
C ILE A 164 -4.43 -14.15 1.75
N ALA A 165 -5.58 -13.53 1.50
CA ALA A 165 -6.18 -13.46 0.17
C ALA A 165 -5.27 -12.76 -0.84
N VAL A 166 -4.63 -11.65 -0.46
CA VAL A 166 -3.78 -10.87 -1.37
C VAL A 166 -2.43 -11.54 -1.60
N PHE A 167 -1.68 -11.81 -0.53
CA PHE A 167 -0.28 -12.22 -0.64
C PHE A 167 -0.11 -13.71 -0.97
N LEU A 168 -0.97 -14.58 -0.41
CA LEU A 168 -0.88 -16.03 -0.63
C LEU A 168 -1.69 -16.52 -1.81
N ILE A 169 -2.75 -15.81 -2.23
CA ILE A 169 -3.66 -16.25 -3.30
C ILE A 169 -3.59 -15.33 -4.52
N GLN A 170 -4.10 -14.10 -4.43
CA GLN A 170 -4.28 -13.19 -5.57
C GLN A 170 -2.97 -12.96 -6.33
N TYR A 171 -1.89 -12.65 -5.62
CA TYR A 171 -0.58 -12.38 -6.21
C TYR A 171 0.11 -13.58 -6.85
N ARG A 172 -0.47 -14.78 -6.76
CA ARG A 172 -0.01 -15.97 -7.48
C ARG A 172 -0.56 -16.04 -8.91
N PHE A 173 -1.58 -15.23 -9.22
CA PHE A 173 -2.25 -15.21 -10.52
C PHE A 173 -2.01 -13.90 -11.26
N ASN A 174 -2.06 -13.99 -12.59
CA ASN A 174 -2.00 -12.83 -13.45
C ASN A 174 -3.37 -12.18 -13.56
N VAL A 175 -3.43 -10.85 -13.53
CA VAL A 175 -4.63 -10.09 -13.92
C VAL A 175 -4.93 -10.33 -15.40
N LYS A 176 -6.20 -10.28 -15.83
CA LYS A 176 -6.56 -10.60 -17.23
C LYS A 176 -5.90 -9.65 -18.22
N SER A 177 -5.74 -8.39 -17.82
CA SER A 177 -5.08 -7.37 -18.63
C SER A 177 -3.54 -7.43 -18.62
N ALA A 178 -2.92 -8.43 -17.98
CA ALA A 178 -1.47 -8.50 -17.81
C ALA A 178 -0.73 -8.48 -19.15
N ARG A 179 0.42 -7.79 -19.22
CA ARG A 179 1.29 -7.84 -20.39
C ARG A 179 2.20 -9.07 -20.35
N ARG A 180 2.84 -9.43 -21.46
CA ARG A 180 3.75 -10.60 -21.51
C ARG A 180 4.84 -10.54 -20.43
N GLN A 181 5.48 -9.38 -20.24
CA GLN A 181 6.53 -9.22 -19.23
C GLN A 181 5.99 -9.35 -17.79
N GLU A 182 4.76 -8.88 -17.53
CA GLU A 182 4.09 -9.07 -16.24
C GLU A 182 3.81 -10.55 -16.00
N ARG A 183 3.22 -11.23 -17.00
CA ARG A 183 2.94 -12.68 -16.94
C ARG A 183 4.16 -13.51 -16.62
N MET A 184 5.25 -13.27 -17.36
CA MET A 184 6.49 -14.02 -17.17
C MET A 184 7.13 -13.74 -15.81
N ASN A 185 7.05 -12.51 -15.31
CA ASN A 185 7.55 -12.18 -13.98
C ASN A 185 6.71 -12.83 -12.88
N THR A 186 5.38 -12.85 -12.98
CA THR A 186 4.53 -13.57 -12.02
C THR A 186 4.87 -15.06 -11.97
N TYR A 187 5.06 -15.71 -13.12
CA TYR A 187 5.47 -17.12 -13.16
C TYR A 187 6.86 -17.34 -12.58
N LEU A 188 7.84 -16.49 -12.91
CA LEU A 188 9.16 -16.55 -12.31
C LEU A 188 9.09 -16.39 -10.79
N THR A 189 8.34 -15.41 -10.29
CA THR A 189 8.14 -15.19 -8.86
C THR A 189 7.47 -16.40 -8.20
N ASN A 190 6.45 -17.02 -8.82
CA ASN A 190 5.84 -18.25 -8.32
C ASN A 190 6.85 -19.39 -8.20
N VAL A 191 7.65 -19.62 -9.24
CA VAL A 191 8.68 -20.68 -9.25
C VAL A 191 9.73 -20.43 -8.17
N LEU A 192 10.19 -19.19 -8.02
CA LEU A 192 11.19 -18.84 -7.01
C LEU A 192 10.65 -18.96 -5.58
N ILE A 193 9.39 -18.58 -5.33
CA ILE A 193 8.73 -18.78 -4.04
C ILE A 193 8.57 -20.28 -3.76
N ALA A 194 8.09 -21.05 -4.73
CA ALA A 194 7.92 -22.50 -4.59
C ALA A 194 9.26 -23.20 -4.30
N ALA A 195 10.32 -22.84 -5.03
CA ALA A 195 11.66 -23.38 -4.80
C ALA A 195 12.20 -23.00 -3.42
N LEU A 196 12.06 -21.74 -3.01
CA LEU A 196 12.47 -21.27 -1.68
C LEU A 196 11.73 -22.01 -0.56
N TYR A 197 10.40 -22.11 -0.66
CA TYR A 197 9.57 -22.74 0.36
C TYR A 197 9.73 -24.26 0.38
N ALA A 198 9.84 -24.92 -0.77
CA ALA A 198 10.16 -26.33 -0.85
C ALA A 198 11.54 -26.64 -0.23
N GLY A 199 12.54 -25.81 -0.53
CA GLY A 199 13.88 -25.94 0.07
C GLY A 199 13.86 -25.79 1.59
N MET A 200 13.09 -24.83 2.11
CA MET A 200 12.92 -24.69 3.56
C MET A 200 12.15 -25.86 4.18
N ILE A 201 11.02 -26.26 3.60
CA ILE A 201 10.23 -27.40 4.09
C ILE A 201 11.08 -28.67 4.11
N TRP A 202 11.91 -28.88 3.08
CA TRP A 202 12.86 -29.98 3.04
C TRP A 202 13.92 -29.88 4.15
N ALA A 203 14.45 -28.69 4.42
CA ALA A 203 15.51 -28.47 5.40
C ALA A 203 15.04 -28.56 6.87
N VAL A 204 13.85 -28.04 7.19
CA VAL A 204 13.37 -27.90 8.59
C VAL A 204 12.10 -28.67 8.91
N GLY A 205 11.46 -29.28 7.90
CA GLY A 205 10.15 -29.92 8.04
C GLY A 205 8.98 -28.96 7.90
N TRP A 206 7.84 -29.47 7.42
CA TRP A 206 6.66 -28.65 7.11
C TRP A 206 6.02 -28.04 8.36
N GLN A 207 6.04 -28.73 9.51
CA GLN A 207 5.48 -28.17 10.76
C GLN A 207 6.27 -26.94 11.21
N ALA A 208 7.60 -27.03 11.28
CA ALA A 208 8.46 -25.92 11.68
C ALA A 208 8.33 -24.75 10.71
N PHE A 209 8.30 -25.04 9.40
CA PHE A 209 8.03 -24.05 8.36
C PHE A 209 6.72 -23.29 8.62
N LEU A 210 5.61 -23.98 8.85
CA LEU A 210 4.33 -23.31 9.09
C LEU A 210 4.32 -22.50 10.39
N LEU A 211 4.89 -23.03 11.48
CA LEU A 211 4.94 -22.36 12.78
C LEU A 211 5.72 -21.04 12.75
N VAL A 212 6.73 -20.92 11.89
CA VAL A 212 7.53 -19.69 11.71
C VAL A 212 7.00 -18.81 10.59
N GLN A 213 6.72 -19.39 9.43
CA GLN A 213 6.39 -18.62 8.24
C GLN A 213 4.99 -18.00 8.30
N LEU A 214 3.99 -18.69 8.85
CA LEU A 214 2.63 -18.15 8.94
C LEU A 214 2.56 -16.87 9.79
N PRO A 215 3.13 -16.80 11.01
CA PRO A 215 3.19 -15.55 11.76
C PRO A 215 3.90 -14.42 11.02
N ILE A 216 5.06 -14.70 10.39
CA ILE A 216 5.82 -13.68 9.65
C ILE A 216 4.96 -13.09 8.51
N VAL A 217 4.40 -13.96 7.66
CA VAL A 217 3.59 -13.53 6.52
C VAL A 217 2.34 -12.81 6.99
N PHE A 218 1.61 -13.37 7.95
CA PHE A 218 0.37 -12.77 8.45
C PHE A 218 0.62 -11.39 9.07
N VAL A 219 1.57 -11.26 9.99
CA VAL A 219 1.87 -9.99 10.66
C VAL A 219 2.38 -8.94 9.67
N SER A 220 3.28 -9.33 8.76
CA SER A 220 3.80 -8.41 7.74
C SER A 220 2.70 -7.95 6.77
N GLY A 221 1.80 -8.84 6.36
CA GLY A 221 0.69 -8.53 5.47
C GLY A 221 -0.38 -7.68 6.14
N PHE A 222 -0.73 -7.98 7.39
CA PHE A 222 -1.62 -7.16 8.22
C PHE A 222 -1.09 -5.74 8.35
N LEU A 223 0.15 -5.60 8.82
CA LEU A 223 0.78 -4.29 9.03
C LEU A 223 1.03 -3.55 7.71
N GLY A 224 1.37 -4.27 6.64
CA GLY A 224 1.56 -3.70 5.31
C GLY A 224 0.27 -3.14 4.74
N ILE A 225 -0.83 -3.89 4.77
CA ILE A 225 -2.15 -3.40 4.34
C ILE A 225 -2.59 -2.23 5.22
N TRP A 226 -2.42 -2.31 6.54
CA TRP A 226 -2.73 -1.22 7.46
C TRP A 226 -1.97 0.06 7.11
N LEU A 227 -0.65 -0.05 6.88
CA LEU A 227 0.24 1.07 6.58
C LEU A 227 -0.24 1.89 5.38
N PHE A 228 -0.60 1.24 4.27
CA PHE A 228 -1.09 1.95 3.08
C PHE A 228 -2.58 2.32 3.17
N TYR A 229 -3.39 1.53 3.88
CA TYR A 229 -4.80 1.85 4.12
C TYR A 229 -4.95 3.20 4.81
N VAL A 230 -4.29 3.40 5.96
CA VAL A 230 -4.42 4.64 6.75
C VAL A 230 -3.80 5.85 6.06
N GLN A 231 -2.93 5.63 5.07
CA GLN A 231 -2.34 6.70 4.29
C GLN A 231 -3.25 7.21 3.17
N HIS A 232 -4.31 6.48 2.81
CA HIS A 232 -5.30 6.84 1.79
C HIS A 232 -6.75 6.86 2.31
N GLN A 233 -6.98 6.48 3.57
CA GLN A 233 -8.30 6.44 4.20
C GLN A 233 -8.22 7.18 5.53
N PHE A 234 -8.35 8.50 5.47
CA PHE A 234 -8.22 9.38 6.64
C PHE A 234 -9.27 10.48 6.64
N GLU A 235 -9.40 11.17 7.78
CA GLU A 235 -10.50 12.10 8.09
C GLU A 235 -10.63 13.23 7.04
N ASP A 236 -9.52 13.90 6.73
CA ASP A 236 -9.47 15.02 5.78
C ASP A 236 -8.90 14.60 4.41
N THR A 237 -9.26 13.41 3.92
CA THR A 237 -8.77 12.93 2.63
C THR A 237 -9.49 13.60 1.46
N PHE A 238 -8.92 13.47 0.26
CA PHE A 238 -9.42 14.07 -0.97
C PHE A 238 -9.93 12.96 -1.90
N PHE A 239 -11.14 13.11 -2.44
CA PHE A 239 -11.66 12.32 -3.57
C PHE A 239 -12.50 13.22 -4.47
N GLU A 240 -12.15 13.28 -5.75
CA GLU A 240 -12.82 14.14 -6.73
C GLU A 240 -13.00 13.48 -8.10
N HIS A 241 -13.97 13.96 -8.86
CA HIS A 241 -14.13 13.63 -10.28
C HIS A 241 -13.04 14.29 -11.13
N GLU A 242 -12.78 13.75 -12.32
CA GLU A 242 -11.71 14.18 -13.24
C GLU A 242 -11.70 15.69 -13.49
N GLU A 243 -12.87 16.33 -13.53
CA GLU A 243 -13.01 17.75 -13.83
C GLU A 243 -12.43 18.67 -12.73
N GLU A 244 -12.50 18.20 -11.48
CA GLU A 244 -12.04 18.90 -10.26
C GLU A 244 -10.74 18.31 -9.72
N TRP A 245 -10.36 17.11 -10.18
CA TRP A 245 -9.17 16.41 -9.74
C TRP A 245 -7.87 17.09 -10.23
N SER A 246 -6.89 17.14 -9.34
CA SER A 246 -5.52 17.59 -9.64
C SER A 246 -4.53 16.63 -9.01
N TYR A 247 -3.54 16.19 -9.79
CA TYR A 247 -2.49 15.28 -9.32
C TYR A 247 -1.81 15.77 -8.03
N VAL A 248 -1.52 17.07 -7.89
CA VAL A 248 -0.86 17.56 -6.67
C VAL A 248 -1.80 17.64 -5.49
N MET A 249 -3.06 18.00 -5.71
CA MET A 249 -4.06 17.97 -4.63
C MET A 249 -4.26 16.54 -4.15
N ALA A 250 -4.42 15.59 -5.08
CA ALA A 250 -4.46 14.16 -4.77
C ALA A 250 -3.19 13.66 -4.05
N ALA A 251 -2.01 14.16 -4.44
CA ALA A 251 -0.76 13.76 -3.80
C ALA A 251 -0.57 14.36 -2.39
N VAL A 252 -0.98 15.60 -2.15
CA VAL A 252 -0.74 16.33 -0.89
C VAL A 252 -1.90 16.19 0.09
N GLU A 253 -3.13 16.23 -0.40
CA GLU A 253 -4.39 16.18 0.38
C GLU A 253 -5.05 14.80 0.31
N GLY A 254 -4.82 14.03 -0.77
CA GLY A 254 -5.29 12.64 -0.89
C GLY A 254 -4.37 11.60 -0.23
N SER A 255 -3.24 12.03 0.33
CA SER A 255 -2.30 11.18 1.06
C SER A 255 -1.90 11.82 2.39
N SER A 256 -1.82 11.01 3.45
CA SER A 256 -1.46 11.53 4.79
C SER A 256 0.04 11.53 5.07
N TYR A 257 0.45 12.31 6.08
CA TYR A 257 1.69 12.08 6.82
C TYR A 257 1.43 11.15 8.01
N TYR A 258 1.82 9.88 7.92
CA TYR A 258 1.75 8.95 9.04
C TYR A 258 2.96 9.09 9.98
N LYS A 259 2.81 9.93 11.00
CA LYS A 259 3.82 10.25 12.01
C LYS A 259 4.00 9.09 12.99
N LEU A 260 4.88 8.18 12.61
CA LEU A 260 5.29 7.03 13.42
C LEU A 260 6.40 7.41 14.43
N PRO A 261 6.47 6.74 15.60
CA PRO A 261 7.65 6.78 16.47
C PRO A 261 8.92 6.41 15.70
N LYS A 262 10.08 6.96 16.07
CA LYS A 262 11.32 6.84 15.26
C LYS A 262 11.71 5.41 14.89
N LEU A 263 11.52 4.43 15.78
CA LEU A 263 11.78 3.03 15.47
C LEU A 263 10.85 2.50 14.36
N LEU A 264 9.56 2.82 14.42
CA LEU A 264 8.59 2.40 13.42
C LEU A 264 8.73 3.19 12.13
N GLN A 265 8.99 4.49 12.20
CA GLN A 265 9.35 5.31 11.04
C GLN A 265 10.55 4.69 10.30
N TRP A 266 11.56 4.25 11.06
CA TRP A 266 12.69 3.52 10.49
C TRP A 266 12.24 2.19 9.91
N ILE A 267 11.55 1.30 10.64
CA ILE A 267 11.20 -0.02 10.11
C ILE A 267 10.35 0.07 8.83
N THR A 268 9.47 1.07 8.71
CA THR A 268 8.67 1.33 7.49
C THR A 268 9.41 2.15 6.44
N GLY A 269 10.73 2.31 6.54
CA GLY A 269 11.57 3.00 5.56
C GLY A 269 11.11 4.43 5.27
N ASN A 270 10.66 5.20 6.27
CA ASN A 270 10.12 6.56 6.09
C ASN A 270 8.90 6.68 5.15
N ILE A 271 8.26 5.59 4.73
CA ILE A 271 7.08 5.68 3.84
C ILE A 271 5.89 6.39 4.51
N GLY A 272 5.96 6.65 5.83
CA GLY A 272 5.02 7.51 6.53
C GLY A 272 4.86 8.90 5.91
N PHE A 273 5.91 9.45 5.27
CA PHE A 273 5.85 10.68 4.48
C PHE A 273 5.23 10.43 3.09
N HIS A 274 4.06 9.80 3.07
CA HIS A 274 3.46 9.25 1.86
C HIS A 274 3.00 10.32 0.88
N HIS A 275 2.58 11.47 1.40
CA HIS A 275 2.27 12.66 0.60
C HIS A 275 3.47 13.17 -0.21
N VAL A 276 4.67 13.12 0.36
CA VAL A 276 5.91 13.44 -0.38
C VAL A 276 6.16 12.39 -1.45
N HIS A 277 5.95 11.12 -1.10
CA HIS A 277 6.11 10.00 -2.01
C HIS A 277 5.16 10.09 -3.22
N HIS A 278 3.88 10.37 -3.01
CA HIS A 278 2.89 10.57 -4.08
C HIS A 278 3.21 11.80 -4.94
N LEU A 279 3.72 12.87 -4.33
CA LEU A 279 4.10 14.06 -5.09
C LEU A 279 5.29 13.78 -6.03
N ALA A 280 6.30 13.09 -5.52
CA ALA A 280 7.53 12.77 -6.24
C ALA A 280 8.01 11.33 -5.93
N PRO A 281 7.47 10.31 -6.62
CA PRO A 281 7.78 8.90 -6.35
C PRO A 281 9.24 8.52 -6.58
N LYS A 282 10.00 9.39 -7.26
CA LYS A 282 11.43 9.25 -7.49
C LYS A 282 12.30 9.65 -6.29
N VAL A 283 11.75 10.33 -5.28
CA VAL A 283 12.45 10.56 -4.02
C VAL A 283 12.59 9.19 -3.32
N PRO A 284 13.83 8.67 -3.16
CA PRO A 284 14.01 7.41 -2.48
C PRO A 284 13.61 7.54 -1.02
N ASN A 285 13.20 6.42 -0.43
CA ASN A 285 12.63 6.37 0.91
C ASN A 285 13.54 7.01 2.00
N TYR A 286 14.86 6.89 1.86
CA TYR A 286 15.83 7.49 2.79
C TYR A 286 15.93 9.02 2.69
N ASN A 287 15.35 9.65 1.66
CA ASN A 287 15.30 11.11 1.49
C ASN A 287 13.92 11.72 1.77
N LEU A 288 12.87 10.91 2.02
CA LEU A 288 11.51 11.42 2.19
C LEU A 288 11.37 12.41 3.36
N GLU A 289 11.98 12.10 4.51
CA GLU A 289 11.98 13.00 5.68
C GLU A 289 12.70 14.32 5.39
N LEU A 290 13.83 14.26 4.66
CA LEU A 290 14.58 15.45 4.28
C LEU A 290 13.76 16.35 3.34
N ALA A 291 13.11 15.76 2.34
CA ALA A 291 12.26 16.49 1.40
C ALA A 291 11.06 17.15 2.09
N HIS A 292 10.43 16.44 3.05
CA HIS A 292 9.37 16.98 3.89
C HIS A 292 9.83 18.20 4.69
N ASN A 293 10.92 18.05 5.45
CA ASN A 293 11.44 19.10 6.33
C ASN A 293 11.95 20.32 5.55
N ALA A 294 12.50 20.12 4.36
CA ALA A 294 13.01 21.19 3.52
C ALA A 294 11.93 21.94 2.72
N THR A 295 10.69 21.44 2.68
CA THR A 295 9.62 22.00 1.86
C THR A 295 8.42 22.40 2.75
N PRO A 296 8.34 23.65 3.25
CA PRO A 296 7.32 24.07 4.22
C PRO A 296 5.86 23.76 3.82
N PRO A 297 5.44 23.88 2.54
CA PRO A 297 4.09 23.45 2.15
C PRO A 297 3.79 21.97 2.44
N LEU A 298 4.78 21.07 2.36
CA LEU A 298 4.58 19.64 2.63
C LEU A 298 4.44 19.32 4.13
N GLN A 299 4.80 20.26 5.01
CA GLN A 299 4.62 20.10 6.46
C GLN A 299 3.16 20.33 6.89
N LYS A 300 2.32 20.85 6.00
CA LYS A 300 0.90 21.12 6.24
C LYS A 300 -0.03 19.94 5.91
N ALA A 301 0.50 18.83 5.39
CA ALA A 301 -0.29 17.65 5.08
C ALA A 301 -0.96 17.06 6.33
N THR A 302 -2.14 16.47 6.16
CA THR A 302 -2.91 15.85 7.24
C THR A 302 -2.07 14.80 7.96
N THR A 303 -1.84 15.03 9.25
CA THR A 303 -0.96 14.19 10.06
C THR A 303 -1.74 13.16 10.86
N ILE A 304 -1.36 11.90 10.71
CA ILE A 304 -1.96 10.76 11.40
C ILE A 304 -0.93 10.16 12.34
N THR A 305 -1.38 9.71 13.51
CA THR A 305 -0.58 8.95 14.49
C THR A 305 -1.18 7.55 14.64
N ILE A 306 -0.50 6.64 15.34
CA ILE A 306 -1.03 5.29 15.59
C ILE A 306 -2.40 5.35 16.28
N GLY A 307 -2.62 6.29 17.21
CA GLY A 307 -3.90 6.44 17.88
C GLY A 307 -4.99 6.98 16.96
N THR A 308 -4.69 8.04 16.18
CA THR A 308 -5.69 8.63 15.28
C THR A 308 -5.97 7.76 14.06
N SER A 309 -5.03 6.93 13.62
CA SER A 309 -5.23 6.00 12.51
C SER A 309 -6.30 4.94 12.80
N LEU A 310 -6.54 4.60 14.08
CA LEU A 310 -7.64 3.70 14.46
C LEU A 310 -9.02 4.27 14.13
N LYS A 311 -9.18 5.59 14.01
CA LYS A 311 -10.42 6.20 13.51
C LYS A 311 -10.75 5.70 12.10
N ALA A 312 -9.75 5.35 11.30
CA ALA A 312 -9.93 4.89 9.92
C ALA A 312 -10.71 3.59 9.78
N LEU A 313 -10.86 2.83 10.87
CA LEU A 313 -11.74 1.66 10.94
C LEU A 313 -13.23 2.02 10.81
N ARG A 314 -13.60 3.28 11.05
CA ARG A 314 -14.98 3.78 10.96
C ARG A 314 -15.34 4.27 9.57
N PHE A 315 -14.36 4.54 8.72
CA PHE A 315 -14.58 5.04 7.36
C PHE A 315 -15.14 3.94 6.46
N ARG A 316 -16.40 4.08 6.04
CA ARG A 316 -17.09 3.05 5.24
C ARG A 316 -17.37 3.50 3.83
N LEU A 317 -17.93 4.68 3.66
CA LEU A 317 -18.38 5.23 2.37
C LEU A 317 -17.89 6.66 2.22
N TRP A 318 -17.64 7.07 0.98
CA TRP A 318 -17.33 8.47 0.68
C TRP A 318 -18.61 9.27 0.43
N ASP A 319 -18.84 10.32 1.21
CA ASP A 319 -19.94 11.26 1.02
C ASP A 319 -19.45 12.44 0.16
N GLU A 320 -19.89 12.47 -1.10
CA GLU A 320 -19.45 13.46 -2.09
C GLU A 320 -19.94 14.87 -1.75
N GLU A 321 -21.11 14.99 -1.12
CA GLU A 321 -21.71 16.26 -0.72
C GLU A 321 -20.92 16.92 0.40
N ASN A 322 -20.56 16.14 1.42
CA ASN A 322 -19.85 16.64 2.61
C ASN A 322 -18.33 16.48 2.52
N LYS A 323 -17.82 15.93 1.41
CA LYS A 323 -16.38 15.68 1.14
C LYS A 323 -15.70 14.94 2.29
N GLY A 324 -16.30 13.85 2.76
CA GLY A 324 -15.80 13.11 3.92
C GLY A 324 -16.29 11.67 4.01
N PHE A 325 -15.67 10.89 4.89
CA PHE A 325 -16.11 9.52 5.13
C PHE A 325 -17.27 9.44 6.11
N VAL A 326 -18.25 8.60 5.78
CA VAL A 326 -19.39 8.28 6.64
C VAL A 326 -19.47 6.79 6.94
N SER A 327 -20.09 6.46 8.06
CA SER A 327 -20.41 5.10 8.48
C SER A 327 -21.75 4.64 7.89
N PHE A 328 -21.97 3.33 7.88
CA PHE A 328 -23.27 2.77 7.48
C PHE A 328 -24.44 3.20 8.38
N LYS A 329 -24.17 3.67 9.60
CA LYS A 329 -25.21 4.13 10.52
C LYS A 329 -25.68 5.53 10.15
N GLU A 330 -24.75 6.40 9.75
CA GLU A 330 -25.02 7.81 9.42
C GLU A 330 -25.88 7.95 8.15
N ILE A 331 -25.74 7.03 7.18
CA ILE A 331 -26.55 7.06 5.95
C ILE A 331 -27.89 6.32 6.05
N LYS A 332 -28.28 5.84 7.24
CA LYS A 332 -29.51 5.03 7.42
C LYS A 332 -30.77 5.79 7.01
N ASP A 333 -30.81 7.08 7.28
CA ASP A 333 -31.97 7.91 6.95
C ASP A 333 -31.99 8.26 5.45
N ARG A 334 -30.82 8.46 4.82
CA ARG A 334 -30.70 8.62 3.35
C ARG A 334 -31.15 7.37 2.58
N LEU A 335 -30.89 6.17 3.12
CA LEU A 335 -31.36 4.90 2.54
C LEU A 335 -32.88 4.73 2.52
N ARG A 336 -33.62 5.50 3.34
CA ARG A 336 -35.08 5.44 3.44
C ARG A 336 -35.77 6.44 2.50
N GLN A 337 -35.02 7.39 1.95
CA GLN A 337 -35.53 8.34 0.97
C GLN A 337 -35.64 7.66 -0.41
N PRO A 338 -36.66 7.99 -1.21
CA PRO A 338 -36.79 7.46 -2.57
C PRO A 338 -35.56 7.85 -3.41
N LEU A 339 -35.08 6.90 -4.21
CA LEU A 339 -33.91 7.08 -5.07
C LEU A 339 -34.12 8.30 -5.99
N PRO A 340 -33.18 9.24 -6.10
CA PRO A 340 -33.22 10.21 -7.17
C PRO A 340 -33.18 9.49 -8.54
N PRO A 341 -33.81 10.03 -9.59
CA PRO A 341 -33.80 9.42 -10.90
C PRO A 341 -32.35 9.19 -11.38
N VAL A 342 -32.07 7.96 -11.81
CA VAL A 342 -30.74 7.50 -12.21
C VAL A 342 -30.41 8.06 -13.60
N GLU A 343 -30.02 9.33 -13.67
CA GLU A 343 -29.34 9.88 -14.84
C GLU A 343 -27.83 9.95 -14.55
N GLY A 344 -27.04 9.14 -15.26
CA GLY A 344 -25.59 9.32 -15.35
C GLY A 344 -24.69 8.49 -14.41
N LEU A 345 -25.22 7.75 -13.42
CA LEU A 345 -24.39 6.91 -12.54
C LEU A 345 -23.78 5.71 -13.30
N LYS A 346 -22.54 5.87 -13.77
CA LYS A 346 -21.71 4.74 -14.22
C LYS A 346 -21.27 3.94 -13.00
N ILE A 347 -22.04 2.91 -12.65
CA ILE A 347 -21.58 1.90 -11.68
C ILE A 347 -20.32 1.24 -12.25
N GLN A 348 -19.15 1.67 -11.78
CA GLN A 348 -17.89 1.07 -12.18
C GLN A 348 -17.83 -0.39 -11.70
N LYS A 349 -17.35 -1.27 -12.58
CA LYS A 349 -17.15 -2.69 -12.24
C LYS A 349 -16.23 -2.79 -11.02
N THR A 350 -16.70 -3.49 -10.00
CA THR A 350 -16.02 -3.68 -8.71
C THR A 350 -14.61 -4.27 -8.90
N GLY A 351 -13.64 -3.86 -8.06
CA GLY A 351 -12.22 -4.27 -8.17
C GLY A 351 -11.93 -5.78 -8.18
N LEU A 352 -12.84 -6.63 -7.71
CA LEU A 352 -12.72 -8.10 -7.85
C LEU A 352 -13.12 -8.63 -9.25
N GLN A 353 -13.84 -7.84 -10.04
CA GLN A 353 -14.30 -8.15 -11.40
C GLN A 353 -13.62 -7.30 -12.48
N ALA A 354 -12.89 -6.25 -12.08
CA ALA A 354 -12.12 -5.37 -12.96
C ALA A 354 -10.73 -5.93 -13.33
N GLU A 355 -10.34 -7.07 -12.77
CA GLU A 355 -9.09 -7.78 -13.11
C GLU A 355 -9.24 -8.71 -14.30
#